data_AF-A0A7W1EKP0-F1
#
_entry.id   AF-A0A7W1EKP0-F1
#
_cell.length_a   1.000
_cell.length_b   1.000
_cell.length_c   1.000
_cell.angle_alpha   90.00
_cell.angle_beta   90.00
_cell.angle_gamma   90.00
#
_symmetry.space_group_name_H-M   'P 1'
#
loop_
_entity.id
_entity.type
_entity.pdbx_description
1 polymer ?
#
loop_
_entity_poly.entity_id
_entity_poly.type
_entity_poly.pdbx_seq_one_letter_code
_entity_poly.pdbx_strand_id
1 'polypeptide(L)' 'AALRARVPTIALRCGGWWDDAALAGAVAIYDDPADLLARLHSSPLASVFVAPD' A
#
# COMPACT_ATOMS: atom_id res chain seq x y z
N ALA A 1 12.58 -7.13 1.36
CA ALA A 1 13.31 -6.27 2.32
C ALA A 1 12.38 -5.76 3.43
N ALA A 2 11.29 -5.07 3.11
CA ALA A 2 10.34 -4.50 4.08
C ALA A 2 9.75 -5.53 5.07
N LEU A 3 9.32 -6.71 4.58
CA LEU A 3 8.82 -7.80 5.44
C LEU A 3 9.84 -8.20 6.52
N ARG A 4 11.11 -8.37 6.14
CA ARG A 4 12.19 -8.71 7.08
C ARG A 4 12.46 -7.58 8.08
N ALA A 5 12.23 -6.33 7.66
CA ALA A 5 12.38 -5.14 8.49
C ALA A 5 11.12 -4.83 9.32
N ARG A 6 10.05 -5.64 9.22
CA ARG A 6 8.75 -5.41 9.86
C ARG A 6 8.14 -4.04 9.54
N VAL A 7 8.40 -3.53 8.34
CA VAL A 7 7.81 -2.28 7.85
C VAL A 7 6.52 -2.63 7.08
N PRO A 8 5.36 -2.10 7.48
CA PRO A 8 4.12 -2.25 6.72
C PRO A 8 4.26 -1.67 5.31
N THR A 9 3.71 -2.34 4.30
CA THR A 9 3.77 -1.90 2.90
C THR A 9 2.39 -1.88 2.28
N ILE A 10 2.15 -0.91 1.38
CA ILE A 10 1.06 -0.99 0.40
C ILE A 10 1.63 -1.45 -0.95
N ALA A 11 0.84 -2.14 -1.76
CA ALA A 11 1.22 -2.57 -3.10
C ALA A 11 0.37 -1.87 -4.17
N LEU A 12 0.98 -1.63 -5.34
CA LEU A 12 0.31 -1.10 -6.53
C LEU A 12 0.46 -2.10 -7.68
N ARG A 13 -0.65 -2.48 -8.33
CA ARG A 13 -0.70 -3.43 -9.45
C ARG A 13 -0.50 -2.77 -10.82
N CYS A 14 0.41 -1.81 -10.90
CA CYS A 14 0.69 -1.08 -12.14
C CYS A 14 1.15 -2.02 -13.27
N GLY A 15 0.63 -1.89 -14.49
CA GLY A 15 1.17 -2.62 -15.65
C GLY A 15 0.56 -4.00 -15.93
N GLY A 16 -0.54 -4.36 -15.27
CA GLY A 16 -1.51 -5.34 -15.79
C GLY A 16 -1.24 -6.83 -15.49
N TRP A 17 -0.05 -7.23 -15.04
CA TRP A 17 0.21 -8.61 -14.62
C TRP A 17 0.80 -8.69 -13.21
N TRP A 18 -0.01 -9.19 -12.27
CA TRP A 18 0.35 -9.38 -10.88
C TRP A 18 -0.26 -10.67 -10.37
N ASP A 19 0.53 -11.42 -9.59
CA ASP A 19 0.01 -12.47 -8.73
C ASP A 19 -0.30 -11.85 -7.36
N ASP A 20 -1.57 -11.80 -6.98
CA ASP A 20 -1.99 -11.27 -5.69
C ASP A 20 -1.34 -12.06 -4.52
N ALA A 21 -0.99 -13.34 -4.71
CA ALA A 21 -0.24 -14.11 -3.72
C ALA A 21 1.16 -13.55 -3.48
N ALA A 22 1.81 -12.98 -4.51
CA ALA A 22 3.09 -12.30 -4.38
C ALA A 22 2.96 -10.96 -3.61
N LEU A 23 1.75 -10.42 -3.50
CA LEU A 23 1.44 -9.17 -2.81
C LEU A 23 0.81 -9.38 -1.41
N ALA A 24 0.58 -10.63 -0.99
CA ALA A 24 -0.12 -10.97 0.25
C ALA A 24 0.51 -10.42 1.55
N GLY A 25 1.78 -9.97 1.50
CA GLY A 25 2.44 -9.30 2.63
C GLY A 25 2.10 -7.81 2.77
N ALA A 26 1.40 -7.21 1.81
CA ALA A 26 0.97 -5.82 1.87
C ALA A 26 -0.30 -5.66 2.73
N VAL A 27 -0.39 -4.56 3.48
CA VAL A 27 -1.56 -4.23 4.30
C VAL A 27 -2.73 -3.67 3.47
N ALA A 28 -2.45 -3.28 2.23
CA ALA A 28 -3.43 -2.91 1.22
C ALA A 28 -2.82 -3.07 -0.18
N ILE A 29 -3.65 -3.44 -1.15
CA ILE A 29 -3.30 -3.54 -2.56
C ILE A 29 -4.23 -2.58 -3.33
N TYR A 30 -3.67 -1.79 -4.23
CA TYR A 30 -4.38 -0.89 -5.13
C TYR A 30 -4.07 -1.25 -6.57
N ASP A 31 -4.98 -0.92 -7.48
CA ASP A 31 -4.80 -1.22 -8.90
C ASP A 31 -3.68 -0.40 -9.52
N ASP A 32 -3.65 0.89 -9.21
CA ASP A 32 -2.69 1.84 -9.74
C ASP A 32 -2.58 3.08 -8.82
N PRO A 33 -1.72 4.07 -9.11
CA PRO A 33 -1.61 5.27 -8.29
C PRO A 33 -2.88 6.13 -8.27
N ALA A 34 -3.72 6.07 -9.31
CA ALA A 34 -4.96 6.83 -9.36
C ALA A 34 -6.02 6.22 -8.43
N ASP A 35 -6.11 4.88 -8.34
CA ASP A 35 -6.93 4.17 -7.34
C ASP A 35 -6.48 4.52 -5.91
N LEU A 36 -5.17 4.51 -5.64
CA LEU A 36 -4.64 4.96 -4.35
C LEU A 36 -5.01 6.41 -4.05
N LEU A 37 -4.85 7.32 -5.03
CA LEU A 37 -5.16 8.74 -4.84
C LEU A 37 -6.64 8.96 -4.55
N ALA A 38 -7.54 8.28 -5.26
CA ALA A 38 -8.98 8.34 -5.05
C ALA A 38 -9.38 7.91 -3.63
N ARG A 39 -8.58 7.02 -3.02
CA ARG A 39 -8.82 6.42 -1.70
C ARG A 39 -7.84 6.93 -0.64
N LEU A 40 -7.10 8.00 -0.90
CA LEU A 40 -5.97 8.43 -0.06
C LEU A 40 -6.38 8.63 1.41
N HIS A 41 -7.52 9.28 1.65
CA HIS A 41 -8.02 9.57 3.00
C HIS A 41 -8.53 8.33 3.77
N SER A 42 -8.89 7.25 3.09
CA SER A 42 -9.28 5.98 3.73
C SER A 42 -8.18 4.92 3.65
N SER A 43 -7.05 5.25 3.02
CA SER A 43 -5.90 4.37 2.90
C SER A 43 -5.16 4.23 4.23
N PRO A 44 -4.34 3.18 4.39
CA PRO A 44 -3.42 3.08 5.54
C PRO A 44 -2.47 4.26 5.69
N LEU A 45 -2.24 5.05 4.63
CA LEU A 45 -1.38 6.25 4.69
C LEU A 45 -2.02 7.40 5.47
N ALA A 46 -3.37 7.47 5.51
CA ALA A 46 -4.08 8.52 6.23
C ALA A 46 -3.86 8.44 7.75
N SER A 47 -3.59 7.25 8.28
CA SER A 47 -3.37 7.02 9.71
C SER A 47 -1.90 7.13 10.14
N VAL A 48 -0.95 7.05 9.20
CA VAL A 48 0.49 7.15 9.50
C VAL A 48 0.95 8.62 9.61
N PHE A 49 0.17 9.58 9.12
CA PHE A 49 0.42 11.00 9.36
C PHE A 49 -0.05 11.41 10.76
N VAL A 50 0.75 11.08 11.79
CA VAL A 50 0.76 11.83 13.04
C VAL A 50 1.89 12.85 12.89
N ALA A 51 1.53 14.12 12.73
CA ALA A 51 2.51 15.20 12.91
C ALA A 51 3.04 15.11 14.36
N PRO A 52 4.36 15.14 14.58
CA PRO A 52 4.88 15.17 15.94
C PRO A 52 4.44 16.46 16.65
N ASP A 53 4.07 16.33 17.92
CA ASP A 53 3.75 17.44 18.84
C ASP A 53 4.92 18.43 18.99
#